data_AF-A0A2W6ZW81-F1
#
_entry.id   AF-A0A2W6ZW81-F1
#
_cell.length_a   1.000
_cell.length_b   1.000
_cell.length_c   1.000
_cell.angle_alpha   90.00
_cell.angle_beta   90.00
_cell.angle_gamma   90.00
#
_symmetry.space_group_name_H-M   'P 1'
#
loop_
_entity.id
_entity.type
_entity.pdbx_description
1 polymer ?
#
loop_
_entity_poly.entity_id
_entity_poly.type
_entity_poly.pdbx_seq_one_letter_code
_entity_poly.pdbx_strand_id
1 'polypeptide(L)'
;MTRWQADLHRPPLASPSGEPLWEILLCSDDFAFSYGATAPQAAVNKAWVSEQVKIALKKAGTTPEKIQVFRPQALSLLTVGCELLEIAV
;
A
#
# COMPACT_ATOMS: atom_id res chain seq x y z
N MET A 1 -0.07 8.48 18.91
CA MET A 1 -0.12 7.23 18.13
C MET A 1 -0.13 7.60 16.67
N THR A 2 0.88 7.21 15.89
CA THR A 2 0.94 7.52 14.45
C THR A 2 0.19 6.46 13.67
N ARG A 3 -0.88 6.85 12.97
CA ARG A 3 -1.69 5.95 12.14
C ARG A 3 -1.54 6.33 10.69
N TRP A 4 -1.35 5.33 9.86
CA TRP A 4 -1.43 5.49 8.41
C TRP A 4 -2.73 4.88 7.90
N GLN A 5 -3.12 5.30 6.72
CA GLN A 5 -4.26 4.75 5.99
C GLN A 5 -3.78 4.18 4.66
N ALA A 6 -4.40 3.09 4.24
CA ALA A 6 -4.05 2.39 3.01
C ALA A 6 -5.29 2.16 2.13
N ASP A 7 -5.13 2.45 0.85
CA ASP A 7 -6.02 1.97 -0.19
C ASP A 7 -5.22 1.09 -1.18
N LEU A 8 -5.80 -0.02 -1.61
CA LEU A 8 -5.25 -0.87 -2.65
C LEU A 8 -6.41 -1.26 -3.57
N HIS A 9 -6.36 -0.75 -4.80
CA HIS A 9 -7.48 -0.86 -5.71
C HIS A 9 -7.04 -0.91 -7.17
N ARG A 10 -7.98 -1.26 -8.03
CA ARG A 10 -7.81 -1.27 -9.48
C ARG A 10 -8.52 -0.05 -10.08
N PRO A 11 -7.83 1.08 -10.32
CA PRO A 11 -8.42 2.21 -11.03
C PRO A 11 -8.75 1.83 -12.49
N PRO A 12 -9.53 2.64 -13.22
CA PRO A 12 -9.80 2.45 -14.65
C PRO A 12 -8.57 2.88 -15.49
N LEU A 13 -7.40 2.33 -15.16
CA LEU A 13 -6.12 2.58 -15.81
C LEU A 13 -5.56 1.29 -16.38
N ALA A 14 -4.84 1.43 -17.49
CA ALA A 14 -4.12 0.33 -18.13
C ALA A 14 -2.68 0.75 -18.41
N SER A 15 -1.78 -0.24 -18.43
CA SER A 15 -0.41 -0.07 -18.89
C SER A 15 -0.38 0.28 -20.40
N PRO A 16 0.78 0.68 -20.94
CA PRO A 16 0.93 0.83 -22.39
C PRO A 16 0.63 -0.45 -23.19
N SER A 17 0.76 -1.63 -22.57
CA SER A 17 0.40 -2.94 -23.14
C SER A 17 -1.09 -3.27 -23.03
N GLY A 18 -1.91 -2.42 -22.41
CA GLY A 18 -3.34 -2.63 -22.20
C GLY A 18 -3.69 -3.49 -20.98
N GLU A 19 -2.71 -3.81 -20.14
CA GLU A 19 -2.94 -4.61 -18.93
C GLU A 19 -3.51 -3.74 -17.82
N PRO A 20 -4.50 -4.23 -17.05
CA PRO A 20 -5.03 -3.47 -15.93
C PRO A 20 -3.98 -3.17 -14.87
N LEU A 21 -3.95 -1.91 -14.44
CA LEU A 21 -3.09 -1.47 -13.34
C LEU A 21 -3.85 -1.51 -12.01
N TRP A 22 -3.12 -1.88 -10.98
CA TRP A 22 -3.49 -1.67 -9.59
C TRP A 22 -2.66 -0.53 -9.03
N GLU A 23 -3.21 0.12 -8.01
CA GLU A 23 -2.56 1.19 -7.28
C GLU A 23 -2.63 0.90 -5.78
N ILE A 24 -1.50 1.08 -5.09
CA ILE A 24 -1.43 1.19 -3.63
C ILE A 24 -1.23 2.65 -3.26
N LEU A 25 -2.03 3.14 -2.32
CA LEU A 25 -1.97 4.48 -1.74
C LEU A 25 -1.75 4.35 -0.24
N LEU A 26 -0.83 5.14 0.30
CA LEU A 26 -0.54 5.23 1.73
C LEU A 26 -0.49 6.70 2.13
N CYS A 27 -1.08 7.06 3.26
CA CYS A 27 -0.95 8.41 3.83
C CYS A 27 -0.90 8.39 5.35
N SER A 28 -0.27 9.40 5.94
CA SER A 28 -0.43 9.72 7.36
C SER A 28 -1.81 10.34 7.63
N ASP A 29 -2.28 10.21 8.86
CA ASP A 29 -3.56 10.77 9.33
C ASP A 29 -3.64 12.31 9.25
N ASP A 30 -2.52 12.99 9.45
CA ASP A 30 -2.35 14.43 9.27
C ASP A 30 -2.09 14.86 7.82
N PHE A 31 -2.00 13.90 6.89
CA PHE A 31 -1.68 14.09 5.48
C PHE A 31 -0.32 14.77 5.20
N ALA A 32 0.57 14.87 6.20
CA ALA A 32 1.93 15.37 6.03
C ALA A 32 2.78 14.44 5.15
N PHE A 33 2.41 13.17 5.04
CA PHE A 33 3.01 12.19 4.15
C PHE A 33 1.95 11.49 3.29
N SER A 34 2.26 11.33 2.00
CA SER A 34 1.53 10.47 1.09
C SER A 34 2.48 9.75 0.14
N TYR A 35 2.07 8.56 -0.29
CA TYR A 35 2.80 7.73 -1.22
C TYR A 35 1.83 6.94 -2.10
N GLY A 36 2.18 6.82 -3.37
CA GLY A 36 1.44 6.04 -4.35
C GLY A 36 2.39 5.23 -5.23
N ALA A 37 1.98 4.02 -5.59
CA ALA A 37 2.66 3.20 -6.58
C ALA A 37 1.68 2.34 -7.36
N THR A 38 1.98 2.11 -8.64
CA THR A 38 1.17 1.28 -9.52
C THR A 38 1.91 0.06 -10.01
N ALA A 39 1.20 -1.04 -10.25
CA ALA A 39 1.76 -2.21 -10.89
C ALA A 39 0.70 -2.96 -11.73
N PRO A 40 1.10 -3.68 -12.78
CA PRO A 40 0.20 -4.60 -13.48
C PRO A 40 -0.35 -5.65 -12.51
N GLN A 41 -1.57 -6.12 -12.75
CA GLN A 41 -2.24 -7.11 -11.89
C GLN A 41 -1.36 -8.35 -11.59
N ALA A 42 -0.58 -8.83 -12.56
CA ALA A 42 0.30 -9.99 -12.39
C ALA A 42 1.41 -9.77 -11.35
N ALA A 43 1.80 -8.53 -11.09
CA ALA A 43 2.84 -8.18 -10.13
C ALA A 43 2.30 -7.93 -8.71
N VAL A 44 0.99 -7.73 -8.55
CA VAL A 44 0.38 -7.34 -7.27
C VAL A 44 0.22 -8.56 -6.38
N ASN A 45 1.19 -8.77 -5.50
CA ASN A 45 1.24 -9.89 -4.56
C ASN A 45 1.84 -9.44 -3.21
N LYS A 46 1.97 -10.38 -2.26
CA LYS A 46 2.56 -10.12 -0.93
C LYS A 46 3.90 -9.37 -1.03
N ALA A 47 4.80 -9.87 -1.88
CA ALA A 47 6.16 -9.32 -2.00
C ALA A 47 6.14 -7.88 -2.51
N TRP A 48 5.33 -7.60 -3.53
CA TRP A 48 5.17 -6.25 -4.06
C TRP A 48 4.60 -5.29 -3.01
N VAL A 49 3.56 -5.69 -2.26
CA VAL A 49 3.00 -4.86 -1.18
C VAL A 49 4.03 -4.60 -0.10
N SER A 50 4.74 -5.62 0.38
CA SER A 50 5.82 -5.46 1.36
C SER A 50 6.89 -4.48 0.88
N GLU A 51 7.28 -4.56 -0.39
CA GLU A 51 8.26 -3.65 -0.98
C GLU A 51 7.75 -2.20 -1.05
N GLN A 52 6.52 -1.99 -1.51
CA GLN A 52 5.95 -0.64 -1.59
C GLN A 52 5.81 0.00 -0.21
N VAL A 53 5.39 -0.76 0.81
CA VAL A 53 5.32 -0.27 2.20
C VAL A 53 6.73 0.05 2.72
N LYS A 54 7.75 -0.80 2.49
CA LYS A 54 9.15 -0.50 2.86
C LYS A 54 9.64 0.81 2.24
N ILE A 55 9.34 1.04 0.96
CA ILE A 55 9.71 2.28 0.26
C ILE A 55 9.00 3.48 0.91
N ALA A 56 7.70 3.35 1.21
CA ALA A 56 6.95 4.41 1.87
C ALA A 56 7.52 4.77 3.25
N LEU A 57 7.81 3.77 4.10
CA LEU A 57 8.44 3.95 5.41
C LEU A 57 9.78 4.69 5.29
N LYS A 58 10.63 4.27 4.34
CA LYS A 58 11.92 4.92 4.09
C LYS A 58 11.76 6.37 3.63
N LYS A 59 10.76 6.66 2.80
CA LYS A 59 10.47 8.03 2.32
C LYS A 59 9.90 8.93 3.42
N ALA A 60 9.05 8.39 4.28
CA ALA A 60 8.47 9.12 5.40
C ALA A 60 9.51 9.39 6.51
N GLY A 61 10.52 8.51 6.65
CA GLY A 61 11.47 8.57 7.76
C GLY A 61 10.86 8.17 9.11
N THR A 62 9.63 7.63 9.10
CA THR A 62 8.87 7.24 10.29
C THR A 62 8.10 5.95 10.03
N THR A 63 7.85 5.18 11.09
CA THR A 63 7.02 3.97 11.04
C THR A 63 5.71 4.22 11.80
N PRO A 64 4.53 3.96 11.20
CA PRO A 64 3.26 4.04 11.92
C PRO A 64 3.11 2.83 12.85
N GLU A 65 2.35 3.00 13.93
CA GLU A 65 1.96 1.88 14.80
C GLU A 65 0.94 0.97 14.11
N LYS A 66 0.09 1.55 13.25
CA LYS A 66 -0.98 0.83 12.56
C LYS A 66 -1.28 1.43 11.19
N ILE A 67 -1.59 0.57 10.23
CA ILE A 67 -2.13 0.93 8.91
C ILE A 67 -3.62 0.55 8.88
N GLN A 68 -4.50 1.53 8.65
CA GLN A 68 -5.94 1.30 8.51
C GLN A 68 -6.29 1.09 7.04
N VAL A 69 -6.98 -0.01 6.72
CA VAL A 69 -7.36 -0.33 5.33
C VAL A 69 -8.76 0.17 5.02
N PHE A 70 -8.93 0.90 3.92
CA PHE A 70 -10.24 1.39 3.50
C PHE A 70 -11.10 0.33 2.80
N ARG A 71 -10.48 -0.60 2.07
CA ARG A 71 -11.18 -1.62 1.28
C ARG A 71 -11.09 -2.98 1.96
N PRO A 72 -12.21 -3.57 2.41
CA PRO A 72 -12.22 -4.91 3.00
C PRO A 72 -11.58 -5.97 2.11
N GLN A 73 -11.71 -5.83 0.78
CA GLN A 73 -11.15 -6.79 -0.18
C GLN A 73 -9.61 -6.76 -0.21
N ALA A 74 -9.00 -5.63 0.15
CA ALA A 74 -7.56 -5.46 0.19
C ALA A 74 -6.96 -5.89 1.54
N LEU A 75 -7.78 -6.06 2.58
CA LEU A 75 -7.32 -6.33 3.95
C LEU A 75 -6.38 -7.54 4.00
N SER A 76 -6.80 -8.69 3.45
CA SER A 76 -5.98 -9.91 3.49
C SER A 76 -4.60 -9.72 2.88
N LEU A 77 -4.50 -9.01 1.75
CA LEU A 77 -3.23 -8.82 1.06
C LEU A 77 -2.34 -7.80 1.78
N LEU A 78 -2.93 -6.72 2.30
CA LEU A 78 -2.20 -5.72 3.09
C LEU A 78 -1.72 -6.28 4.42
N THR A 79 -2.53 -7.07 5.13
CA THR A 79 -2.15 -7.75 6.38
C THR A 79 -0.94 -8.64 6.16
N VAL A 80 -1.00 -9.53 5.15
CA VAL A 80 0.10 -10.45 4.87
C VAL A 80 1.33 -9.71 4.32
N GLY A 81 1.14 -8.62 3.55
CA GLY A 81 2.22 -7.77 3.05
C GLY A 81 2.94 -6.98 4.15
N CYS A 82 2.25 -6.60 5.22
CA CYS A 82 2.83 -5.84 6.34
C CYS A 82 3.37 -6.72 7.48
N GLU A 83 3.01 -8.01 7.51
CA GLU A 83 3.45 -8.98 8.52
C GLU A 83 4.99 -9.02 8.66
N LEU A 84 5.72 -9.03 7.54
CA LEU A 84 7.19 -9.03 7.52
C LEU A 84 7.82 -7.72 7.99
N LEU A 85 7.01 -6.68 8.19
CA LEU A 85 7.42 -5.35 8.66
C LEU A 85 7.03 -5.11 10.12
N GLU A 86 6.38 -6.09 10.75
CA GLU A 86 5.87 -6.01 12.12
C GLU A 86 4.89 -4.82 12.32
N ILE A 87 4.18 -4.42 11.26
CA ILE A 87 3.19 -3.34 11.30
C ILE A 87 1.79 -3.96 11.38
N ALA A 88 1.01 -3.53 12.36
CA ALA A 88 -0.38 -3.94 12.49
C ALA A 88 -1.25 -3.32 11.37
N VAL A 89 -2.14 -4.13 10.80
CA VAL A 89 -3.12 -3.74 9.79
C VAL A 89 -4.52 -4.00 10.32
#